data_AF-A0A7I8XQ91-F1
#
_entry.id   AF-A0A7I8XQ91-F1
#
_cell.length_a   1.000
_cell.length_b   1.000
_cell.length_c   1.000
_cell.angle_alpha   90.00
_cell.angle_beta   90.00
_cell.angle_gamma   90.00
#
_symmetry.space_group_name_H-M   'P 1'
#
loop_
_entity.id
_entity.type
_entity.pdbx_description
1 polymer ?
#
loop_
_entity_poly.entity_id
_entity_poly.type
_entity_poly.pdbx_seq_one_letter_code
_entity_poly.pdbx_strand_id
1 'polypeptide(L)'
;MRATVVLSLLVLISTDICQSDDDLLAPDDNTFEDPNSWSCGSDPLNSKWAGRAITYACIEALPSVNACCESHDECYREKAGRGPCDETFCDCMKRSMSQCHSLVSVLVTNAFCQIVEENGEKSYLQG
;
A
#
# COMPACT_ATOMS: atom_id res chain seq x y z
N MET A 1 7.89 -48.31 3.39
CA MET A 1 7.02 -47.74 4.44
C MET A 1 7.79 -46.55 5.05
N ARG A 2 7.59 -45.32 4.54
CA ARG A 2 7.08 -44.10 5.24
C ARG A 2 7.74 -43.87 6.62
N ALA A 3 8.41 -42.75 6.94
CA ALA A 3 8.13 -41.32 6.69
C ALA A 3 9.40 -40.55 6.24
N THR A 4 9.42 -39.61 5.28
CA THR A 4 8.64 -38.38 4.98
C THR A 4 9.18 -37.12 5.70
N VAL A 5 9.98 -36.36 4.95
CA VAL A 5 10.02 -34.88 4.80
C VAL A 5 9.97 -34.02 6.06
N VAL A 6 11.11 -33.42 6.47
CA VAL A 6 11.24 -31.98 6.81
C VAL A 6 12.72 -31.57 6.67
N LEU A 7 13.22 -31.53 5.44
CA LEU A 7 14.43 -30.78 5.09
C LEU A 7 13.94 -29.65 4.17
N SER A 8 14.33 -28.40 4.45
CA SER A 8 14.17 -27.20 3.58
C SER A 8 13.07 -26.16 3.87
N LEU A 9 12.64 -25.91 5.11
CA LEU A 9 11.60 -24.90 5.41
C LEU A 9 12.06 -23.62 6.15
N LEU A 10 13.36 -23.36 6.29
CA LEU A 10 13.85 -22.16 7.01
C LEU A 10 14.80 -21.25 6.20
N VAL A 11 14.90 -21.43 4.88
CA VAL A 11 15.74 -20.58 4.00
C VAL A 11 14.94 -20.05 2.81
N LEU A 12 13.71 -19.56 3.05
CA LEU A 12 12.91 -18.84 2.02
C LEU A 12 12.36 -17.49 2.54
N ILE A 13 13.02 -16.88 3.52
CA ILE A 13 12.68 -15.50 3.95
C ILE A 13 13.92 -14.59 3.91
N SER A 14 14.82 -14.86 2.98
CA SER A 14 15.96 -14.00 2.66
C SER A 14 15.92 -13.72 1.17
N THR A 15 15.65 -12.46 0.84
CA THR A 15 15.88 -11.72 -0.42
C THR A 15 14.85 -11.66 -1.56
N ASP A 16 13.67 -12.29 -1.52
CA ASP A 16 12.79 -12.31 -2.71
C ASP A 16 11.37 -11.69 -2.58
N ILE A 17 11.19 -10.61 -1.80
CA ILE A 17 9.92 -9.82 -1.85
C ILE A 17 10.01 -8.58 -2.77
N CYS A 18 11.21 -8.19 -3.24
CA CYS A 18 11.36 -7.01 -4.11
C CYS A 18 11.68 -7.30 -5.59
N GLN A 19 11.72 -8.55 -6.04
CA GLN A 19 11.88 -8.87 -7.47
C GLN A 19 10.52 -9.28 -8.05
N SER A 20 9.71 -8.27 -8.39
CA SER A 20 8.56 -8.44 -9.25
C SER A 20 9.06 -8.68 -10.67
N ASP A 21 9.14 -9.94 -11.09
CA ASP A 21 9.12 -10.26 -12.52
C ASP A 21 7.75 -9.84 -13.07
N ASP A 22 7.78 -8.94 -14.04
CA ASP A 22 6.64 -8.46 -14.80
C ASP A 22 5.87 -9.63 -15.48
N ASP A 23 4.59 -9.40 -15.74
CA ASP A 23 3.75 -10.12 -16.72
C ASP A 23 3.28 -11.56 -16.42
N LEU A 24 2.45 -11.74 -15.38
CA LEU A 24 1.32 -12.66 -15.54
C LEU A 24 0.13 -12.29 -14.64
N LEU A 25 -0.93 -11.75 -15.25
CA LEU A 25 -2.29 -11.49 -14.71
C LEU A 25 -2.60 -10.11 -14.11
N ALA A 26 -1.87 -9.04 -14.45
CA ALA A 26 -2.39 -7.69 -14.20
C ALA A 26 -3.54 -7.39 -15.19
N PRO A 27 -4.78 -7.12 -14.75
CA PRO A 27 -5.78 -6.55 -15.63
C PRO A 27 -5.27 -5.23 -16.20
N ASP A 28 -5.44 -5.09 -17.52
CA ASP A 28 -5.31 -3.90 -18.37
C ASP A 28 -4.99 -2.57 -17.65
N ASP A 29 -3.85 -2.00 -18.02
CA ASP A 29 -3.19 -0.75 -17.63
C ASP A 29 -4.02 0.55 -17.81
N ASN A 30 -5.31 0.48 -18.18
CA ASN A 30 -6.12 1.67 -18.51
C ASN A 30 -7.18 2.06 -17.47
N THR A 31 -6.97 1.80 -16.18
CA THR A 31 -7.87 2.34 -15.11
C THR A 31 -7.41 3.68 -14.53
N PHE A 32 -6.33 4.27 -15.05
CA PHE A 32 -5.80 5.55 -14.59
C PHE A 32 -5.97 6.64 -15.65
N GLU A 33 -7.18 7.21 -15.76
CA GLU A 33 -7.51 8.20 -16.81
C GLU A 33 -6.80 9.56 -16.62
N ASP A 34 -6.09 9.81 -15.51
CA ASP A 34 -5.18 10.97 -15.39
C ASP A 34 -4.02 10.70 -14.40
N PRO A 35 -2.75 10.49 -14.86
CA PRO A 35 -1.56 10.31 -14.01
C PRO A 35 -1.33 11.41 -12.97
N ASN A 36 -1.95 12.59 -13.12
CA ASN A 36 -1.85 13.69 -12.14
C ASN A 36 -2.85 13.59 -10.98
N SER A 37 -3.79 12.65 -11.03
CA SER A 37 -4.86 12.52 -10.03
C SER A 37 -4.56 11.54 -8.90
N TRP A 38 -3.40 10.87 -8.91
CA TRP A 38 -3.01 9.92 -7.85
C TRP A 38 -1.77 10.38 -7.10
N SER A 39 -1.93 10.46 -5.78
CA SER A 39 -0.96 11.03 -4.86
C SER A 39 -0.37 9.98 -3.92
N CYS A 40 -0.91 8.76 -3.86
CA CYS A 40 -0.30 7.73 -3.03
C CYS A 40 1.05 7.27 -3.60
N GLY A 41 2.05 7.15 -2.73
CA GLY A 41 3.37 6.60 -3.03
C GLY A 41 4.47 7.67 -3.04
N SER A 42 5.65 7.31 -2.54
CA SER A 42 6.80 8.23 -2.41
C SER A 42 7.54 8.53 -3.73
N ASP A 43 7.34 7.69 -4.74
CA ASP A 43 8.04 7.73 -6.02
C ASP A 43 7.20 7.00 -7.08
N PRO A 44 7.53 7.12 -8.38
CA PRO A 44 6.71 6.56 -9.45
C PRO A 44 6.48 5.05 -9.37
N LEU A 45 7.42 4.28 -8.83
CA LEU A 45 7.26 2.83 -8.72
C LEU A 45 6.30 2.50 -7.57
N ASN A 46 6.54 3.08 -6.40
CA ASN A 46 5.67 2.91 -5.24
C ASN A 46 4.24 3.41 -5.51
N SER A 47 4.12 4.48 -6.28
CA SER A 47 2.82 5.03 -6.69
C SER A 47 2.02 4.07 -7.56
N LYS A 48 2.66 3.44 -8.55
CA LYS A 48 2.04 2.40 -9.38
C LYS A 48 1.64 1.17 -8.55
N TRP A 49 2.50 0.70 -7.65
CA TRP A 49 2.18 -0.42 -6.77
C TRP A 49 1.00 -0.12 -5.87
N ALA A 50 0.97 1.08 -5.29
CA ALA A 50 -0.13 1.53 -4.45
C ALA A 50 -1.46 1.49 -5.23
N GLY A 51 -1.49 2.07 -6.43
CA GLY A 51 -2.69 2.07 -7.28
C GLY A 51 -3.15 0.66 -7.60
N ARG A 52 -2.24 -0.22 -8.04
CA ARG A 52 -2.55 -1.63 -8.36
C ARG A 52 -3.08 -2.41 -7.15
N ALA A 53 -2.46 -2.24 -5.99
CA ALA A 53 -2.89 -2.93 -4.76
C ALA A 53 -4.31 -2.54 -4.37
N ILE A 54 -4.66 -1.25 -4.46
CA ILE A 54 -6.00 -0.76 -4.15
C ILE A 54 -7.01 -1.18 -5.21
N THR A 55 -6.69 -1.04 -6.51
CA THR A 55 -7.55 -1.51 -7.60
C THR A 55 -7.86 -3.00 -7.49
N TYR A 56 -6.87 -3.83 -7.14
CA TYR A 56 -7.08 -5.26 -6.94
C TYR A 56 -7.92 -5.57 -5.69
N ALA A 57 -7.69 -4.83 -4.60
CA ALA A 57 -8.37 -5.08 -3.33
C ALA A 57 -9.81 -4.56 -3.31
N CYS A 58 -10.03 -3.38 -3.90
CA CYS A 58 -11.30 -2.65 -3.93
C CYS A 58 -11.20 -1.40 -4.83
N ILE A 59 -11.50 -1.55 -6.11
CA ILE A 59 -11.46 -0.45 -7.09
C ILE A 59 -12.40 0.70 -6.70
N GLU A 60 -13.53 0.41 -6.06
CA GLU A 60 -14.51 1.41 -5.63
C GLU A 60 -13.98 2.33 -4.53
N ALA A 61 -12.97 1.89 -3.77
CA ALA A 61 -12.33 2.68 -2.73
C ALA A 61 -11.23 3.59 -3.27
N LEU A 62 -10.79 3.42 -4.53
CA LEU A 62 -9.64 4.11 -5.10
C LEU A 62 -9.68 5.64 -4.93
N PRO A 63 -10.79 6.35 -5.22
CA PRO A 63 -10.83 7.81 -5.03
C PRO A 63 -10.73 8.22 -3.55
N SER A 64 -11.35 7.45 -2.65
CA SER A 64 -11.34 7.74 -1.22
C SER A 64 -9.99 7.45 -0.58
N VAL A 65 -9.30 6.41 -1.05
CA VAL A 65 -7.92 6.11 -0.66
C VAL A 65 -6.96 7.19 -1.15
N ASN A 66 -7.13 7.66 -2.39
CA ASN A 66 -6.29 8.74 -2.89
C ASN A 66 -6.39 10.02 -2.03
N ALA A 67 -7.61 10.38 -1.64
CA ALA A 67 -7.85 11.51 -0.73
C ALA A 67 -7.17 11.31 0.65
N CYS A 68 -7.07 10.07 1.14
CA CYS A 68 -6.30 9.78 2.34
C CYS A 68 -4.81 10.10 2.16
N CYS A 69 -4.23 9.76 1.00
CA CYS A 69 -2.84 10.05 0.68
C CYS A 69 -2.57 11.55 0.52
N GLU A 70 -3.45 12.27 -0.18
CA GLU A 70 -3.35 13.74 -0.31
C GLU A 70 -3.34 14.43 1.07
N SER A 71 -4.23 14.00 1.97
CA SER A 71 -4.30 14.53 3.34
C SER A 71 -3.08 14.14 4.18
N HIS A 72 -2.51 12.96 3.97
CA HIS A 72 -1.32 12.50 4.68
C HIS A 72 -0.08 13.29 4.24
N ASP A 73 0.08 13.49 2.93
CA ASP A 73 1.15 14.30 2.37
C ASP A 73 1.08 15.76 2.86
N GLU A 74 -0.12 16.36 2.94
CA GLU A 74 -0.28 17.69 3.55
C GLU A 74 0.12 17.68 5.03
N CYS A 75 -0.34 16.69 5.80
CA CYS A 75 0.04 16.57 7.21
C CYS A 75 1.57 16.48 7.40
N TYR A 76 2.25 15.77 6.49
CA TYR A 76 3.70 15.70 6.45
C TYR A 76 4.33 17.05 6.09
N ARG A 77 3.81 17.77 5.09
CA ARG A 77 4.28 19.12 4.73
C ARG A 77 4.14 20.12 5.88
N GLU A 78 3.03 20.08 6.59
CA GLU A 78 2.75 20.97 7.72
C GLU A 78 3.58 20.63 8.97
N LYS A 79 4.34 19.52 8.95
CA LYS A 79 5.09 19.01 10.11
C LYS A 79 4.21 18.86 11.36
N ALA A 80 2.96 18.42 11.17
CA ALA A 80 1.97 18.29 12.25
C ALA A 80 2.27 17.14 13.24
N GLY A 81 3.37 16.40 13.02
CA GLY A 81 3.81 15.25 13.82
C GLY A 81 3.58 13.94 13.08
N ARG A 82 4.66 13.17 12.87
CA ARG A 82 4.62 11.92 12.10
C ARG A 82 3.59 10.92 12.63
N GLY A 83 3.65 10.59 13.92
CA GLY A 83 2.73 9.63 14.56
C GLY A 83 1.26 9.99 14.36
N PRO A 84 0.82 11.23 14.71
CA PRO A 84 -0.54 11.69 14.45
C PRO A 84 -0.96 11.66 12.97
N CYS A 85 -0.05 12.01 12.05
CA CYS A 85 -0.32 11.93 10.61
C CYS A 85 -0.54 10.46 10.18
N ASP A 86 0.33 9.55 10.60
CA ASP A 86 0.27 8.12 10.27
C ASP A 86 -1.02 7.47 10.83
N GLU A 87 -1.37 7.79 12.09
CA GLU A 87 -2.61 7.31 12.73
C GLU A 87 -3.85 7.82 11.99
N THR A 88 -3.89 9.10 11.64
CA THR A 88 -5.00 9.71 10.90
C THR A 88 -5.15 9.10 9.51
N PHE A 89 -4.03 8.86 8.83
CA PHE A 89 -3.99 8.17 7.55
C PHE A 89 -4.56 6.75 7.67
N CYS A 90 -4.13 6.00 8.68
CA CYS A 90 -4.62 4.65 8.94
C CYS A 90 -6.12 4.58 9.16
N ASP A 91 -6.68 5.52 9.92
CA ASP A 91 -8.11 5.58 10.16
C ASP A 91 -8.89 6.06 8.93
N CYS A 92 -8.29 6.87 8.08
CA CYS A 92 -8.84 7.18 6.76
C CYS A 92 -8.91 5.92 5.89
N MET A 93 -7.81 5.17 5.77
CA MET A 93 -7.74 3.93 4.97
C MET A 93 -8.78 2.90 5.41
N LYS A 94 -8.90 2.64 6.73
CA LYS A 94 -9.91 1.70 7.27
C LYS A 94 -11.33 2.11 6.90
N ARG A 95 -11.66 3.40 6.92
CA ARG A 95 -12.98 3.91 6.53
C ARG A 95 -13.21 3.76 5.03
N SER A 96 -12.25 4.18 4.21
CA SER A 96 -12.33 4.09 2.74
C SER A 96 -12.48 2.65 2.25
N MET A 97 -11.80 1.71 2.91
CA MET A 97 -11.80 0.28 2.53
C MET A 97 -12.92 -0.54 3.21
N SER A 98 -13.73 0.08 4.08
CA SER A 98 -14.74 -0.63 4.88
C SER A 98 -15.84 -1.27 4.03
N GLN A 99 -16.20 -0.66 2.90
CA GLN A 99 -17.28 -1.12 2.01
C GLN A 99 -16.95 -2.39 1.20
N CYS A 100 -15.67 -2.74 1.12
CA CYS A 100 -15.18 -3.80 0.23
C CYS A 100 -15.32 -5.20 0.84
N HIS A 101 -15.41 -5.27 2.18
CA HIS A 101 -15.65 -6.48 2.98
C HIS A 101 -14.85 -7.73 2.56
N SER A 102 -13.61 -7.56 2.09
CA SER A 102 -12.76 -8.66 1.62
C SER A 102 -11.54 -8.83 2.54
N LEU A 103 -11.04 -10.07 2.66
CA LEU A 103 -9.79 -10.32 3.38
C LEU A 103 -8.63 -9.53 2.74
N VAL A 104 -8.64 -9.40 1.41
CA VAL A 104 -7.64 -8.64 0.66
C VAL A 104 -7.69 -7.16 1.03
N SER A 105 -8.88 -6.55 1.17
CA SER A 105 -9.01 -5.14 1.55
C SER A 105 -8.47 -4.88 2.95
N VAL A 106 -8.68 -5.81 3.89
CA VAL A 106 -8.11 -5.73 5.24
C VAL A 106 -6.58 -5.86 5.21
N LEU A 107 -6.04 -6.82 4.45
CA LEU A 107 -4.60 -7.02 4.34
C LEU A 107 -3.91 -5.80 3.70
N VAL A 108 -4.46 -5.27 2.61
CA VAL A 108 -3.92 -4.09 1.93
C VAL A 108 -4.00 -2.85 2.84
N THR A 109 -5.13 -2.65 3.55
CA THR A 109 -5.25 -1.56 4.52
C THR A 109 -4.14 -1.61 5.59
N ASN A 110 -3.92 -2.79 6.19
CA ASN A 110 -2.90 -2.97 7.21
C ASN A 110 -1.48 -2.79 6.65
N ALA A 111 -1.21 -3.24 5.42
CA ALA A 111 0.08 -3.07 4.78
C ALA A 111 0.42 -1.58 4.56
N PHE A 112 -0.52 -0.78 4.06
CA PHE A 112 -0.32 0.66 3.89
C PHE A 112 -0.05 1.37 5.23
N CYS A 113 -0.80 1.00 6.28
CA CYS A 113 -0.56 1.48 7.63
C CYS A 113 0.85 1.20 8.13
N GLN A 114 1.27 -0.06 8.03
CA GLN A 114 2.59 -0.48 8.49
C GLN A 114 3.71 0.25 7.73
N ILE A 115 3.55 0.44 6.42
CA ILE A 115 4.55 1.13 5.59
C ILE A 115 4.74 2.58 6.04
N VAL A 116 3.68 3.34 6.32
CA VAL A 116 3.86 4.73 6.79
C VAL A 116 4.44 4.79 8.20
N GLU A 117 4.05 3.88 9.09
CA GLU A 117 4.56 3.83 10.46
C GLU A 117 6.04 3.43 10.53
N GLU A 118 6.49 2.49 9.70
CA GLU A 118 7.86 1.96 9.71
C GLU A 118 8.80 2.73 8.78
N ASN A 119 8.31 3.22 7.64
CA ASN A 119 9.13 3.83 6.59
C ASN A 119 8.85 5.32 6.35
N GLY A 120 7.81 5.88 6.97
CA GLY A 120 7.37 7.26 6.75
C GLY A 120 8.34 8.32 7.26
N GLU A 121 9.34 8.01 8.09
CA GLU A 121 10.26 9.02 8.65
C GLU A 121 10.97 9.84 7.56
N LYS A 122 11.50 9.17 6.53
CA LYS A 122 12.19 9.86 5.44
C LYS A 122 11.24 10.79 4.69
N SER A 123 10.05 10.32 4.35
CA SER A 123 9.03 11.12 3.65
C SER A 123 8.56 12.29 4.53
N TYR A 124 8.34 12.04 5.82
CA TYR A 124 7.98 13.07 6.80
C TYR A 124 9.04 14.15 6.93
N LEU A 125 10.33 13.81 6.89
CA LEU A 125 11.41 14.80 6.95
C LEU A 125 11.50 15.66 5.68
N GLN A 126 11.08 15.11 4.53
CA GLN A 126 11.18 15.76 3.22
C GLN A 126 9.96 16.59 2.81
N GLY A 127 8.77 16.29 3.35
CA GLY A 127 7.56 17.12 3.18
C GLY A 127 7.76 18.53 3.71
#